data_AF-A0A4Z1HIA2-F1
#
_entry.id   AF-A0A4Z1HIA2-F1
#
_cell.length_a   1.000
_cell.length_b   1.000
_cell.length_c   1.000
_cell.angle_alpha   90.00
_cell.angle_beta   90.00
_cell.angle_gamma   90.00
#
_symmetry.space_group_name_H-M   'P 1'
#
loop_
_entity.id
_entity.type
_entity.pdbx_description
1 polymer ?
#
loop_
_entity_poly.entity_id
_entity_poly.type
_entity_poly.pdbx_seq_one_letter_code
_entity_poly.pdbx_strand_id
1 'polypeptide(L)'
;MSLISGRSKIYHEINISDKEQVNSALGTLKPIPSVIFHTVSPPFGLLDLELYLRVNVEETRNLLESAEKLGVKAFVYTSSASVIHDAVSDLIEVDESYPLVFLPTQKEIYSHSKALADELVLKHNNPAHGFLTTSIRPSSIFGENDPGSVKSFAEKAAAGKLKFQIRNGKNLFDFTYVGNLVHAHILAAQKLLLQHATPSLIKDESMRVDGQAFLITNDEHIPFWEFA
;
A
#
# COMPACT_ATOMS: atom_id res chain seq x y z
N MET A 1 -15.32 -4.55 -12.82
CA MET A 1 -14.93 -5.98 -12.92
C MET A 1 -14.53 -6.47 -14.34
N SER A 2 -14.35 -5.59 -15.34
CA SER A 2 -14.12 -6.01 -16.74
C SER A 2 -12.65 -6.24 -17.16
N LEU A 3 -11.66 -5.94 -16.32
CA LEU A 3 -10.23 -5.91 -16.74
C LEU A 3 -9.55 -7.30 -16.81
N ILE A 4 -10.23 -8.36 -16.34
CA ILE A 4 -9.65 -9.71 -16.17
C ILE A 4 -10.42 -10.79 -16.95
N SER A 5 -11.50 -10.42 -17.65
CA SER A 5 -12.24 -11.35 -18.51
C SER A 5 -11.35 -11.79 -19.67
N GLY A 6 -11.15 -13.11 -19.83
CA GLY A 6 -10.33 -13.68 -20.91
C GLY A 6 -8.83 -13.73 -20.66
N ARG A 7 -8.34 -13.40 -19.45
CA ARG A 7 -6.92 -13.56 -19.07
C ARG A 7 -6.71 -14.84 -18.27
N SER A 8 -5.63 -15.58 -18.56
CA SER A 8 -5.23 -16.73 -17.75
C SER A 8 -4.84 -16.27 -16.35
N LYS A 9 -5.29 -17.02 -15.34
CA LYS A 9 -4.90 -16.83 -13.94
C LYS A 9 -4.07 -18.04 -13.54
N ILE A 10 -2.93 -17.81 -12.94
CA ILE A 10 -2.05 -18.85 -12.42
C ILE A 10 -1.78 -18.50 -10.96
N TYR A 11 -1.92 -19.48 -10.09
CA TYR A 11 -1.65 -19.33 -8.66
C TYR A 11 -0.33 -20.02 -8.35
N HIS A 12 0.50 -19.33 -7.59
CA HIS A 12 1.78 -19.85 -7.08
C HIS A 12 1.78 -19.67 -5.57
N GLU A 13 2.08 -20.74 -4.85
CA GLU A 13 2.33 -20.68 -3.41
C GLU A 13 3.83 -20.48 -3.20
N ILE A 14 4.19 -19.37 -2.56
CA ILE A 14 5.58 -18.92 -2.43
C ILE A 14 5.76 -18.36 -1.03
N ASN A 15 6.84 -18.75 -0.36
CA ASN A 15 7.27 -18.05 0.85
C ASN A 15 8.14 -16.84 0.48
N ILE A 16 7.63 -15.63 0.69
CA ILE A 16 8.34 -14.39 0.32
C ILE A 16 9.56 -14.14 1.23
N SER A 17 9.57 -14.71 2.44
CA SER A 17 10.75 -14.67 3.32
C SER A 17 11.94 -15.47 2.74
N ASP A 18 11.69 -16.40 1.80
CA ASP A 18 12.73 -17.15 1.10
C ASP A 18 13.03 -16.52 -0.27
N LYS A 19 14.13 -15.77 -0.33
CA LYS A 19 14.55 -15.05 -1.54
C LYS A 19 14.79 -15.97 -2.74
N GLU A 20 15.25 -17.21 -2.53
CA GLU A 20 15.47 -18.13 -3.64
C GLU A 20 14.16 -18.69 -4.19
N GLN A 21 13.17 -18.92 -3.33
CA GLN A 21 11.80 -19.23 -3.79
C GLN A 21 11.20 -18.08 -4.58
N VAL A 22 11.38 -16.82 -4.14
CA VAL A 22 10.93 -15.64 -4.88
C VAL A 22 11.61 -15.57 -6.25
N ASN A 23 12.95 -15.70 -6.31
CA ASN A 23 13.71 -15.72 -7.56
C ASN A 23 13.22 -16.80 -8.52
N SER A 24 13.05 -18.02 -8.01
CA SER A 24 12.59 -19.17 -8.78
C SER A 24 11.19 -18.94 -9.32
N ALA A 25 10.25 -18.53 -8.46
CA ALA A 25 8.88 -18.29 -8.86
C ALA A 25 8.76 -17.20 -9.94
N LEU A 26 9.37 -16.04 -9.74
CA LEU A 26 9.36 -14.97 -10.73
C LEU A 26 10.10 -15.38 -12.02
N GLY A 27 11.21 -16.12 -11.90
CA GLY A 27 12.03 -16.55 -13.03
C GLY A 27 11.37 -17.60 -13.93
N THR A 28 10.47 -18.42 -13.38
CA THR A 28 9.69 -19.41 -14.14
C THR A 28 8.58 -18.79 -14.99
N LEU A 29 8.13 -17.58 -14.66
CA LEU A 29 7.10 -16.88 -15.43
C LEU A 29 7.66 -16.45 -16.80
N LYS A 30 6.92 -16.80 -17.86
CA LYS A 30 7.25 -16.42 -19.24
C LYS A 30 6.01 -15.84 -19.92
N PRO A 31 6.02 -14.55 -20.32
CA PRO A 31 7.09 -13.56 -20.07
C PRO A 31 7.22 -13.20 -18.58
N ILE A 32 8.36 -12.59 -18.20
CA ILE A 32 8.54 -12.00 -16.86
C ILE A 32 7.44 -10.93 -16.65
N PRO A 33 6.82 -10.85 -15.46
CA PRO A 33 5.84 -9.82 -15.16
C PRO A 33 6.40 -8.42 -15.39
N SER A 34 5.64 -7.57 -16.09
CA SER A 34 6.06 -6.17 -16.26
C SER A 34 5.83 -5.34 -14.99
N VAL A 35 4.88 -5.73 -14.14
CA VAL A 35 4.49 -5.01 -12.93
C VAL A 35 4.30 -6.01 -11.79
N ILE A 36 4.72 -5.63 -10.59
CA ILE A 36 4.31 -6.25 -9.33
C ILE A 36 3.42 -5.28 -8.55
N PHE A 37 2.27 -5.78 -8.10
CA PHE A 37 1.44 -5.11 -7.10
C PHE A 37 1.67 -5.80 -5.76
N HIS A 38 2.39 -5.13 -4.85
CA HIS A 38 2.71 -5.70 -3.54
C HIS A 38 1.73 -5.20 -2.49
N THR A 39 0.73 -6.03 -2.18
CA THR A 39 -0.37 -5.71 -1.27
C THR A 39 -0.32 -6.53 0.03
N VAL A 40 0.76 -7.27 0.28
CA VAL A 40 0.87 -8.19 1.42
C VAL A 40 1.16 -7.40 2.69
N SER A 41 0.48 -7.77 3.77
CA SER A 41 0.77 -7.29 5.13
C SER A 41 0.12 -8.21 6.17
N PRO A 42 0.68 -8.35 7.38
CA PRO A 42 -0.03 -9.01 8.47
C PRO A 42 -1.32 -8.25 8.84
N PRO A 43 -2.32 -8.91 9.44
CA PRO A 43 -3.51 -8.25 9.92
C PRO A 43 -3.21 -7.10 10.88
N PHE A 44 -3.87 -5.96 10.70
CA PHE A 44 -3.75 -4.81 11.59
C PHE A 44 -4.16 -5.17 13.03
N GLY A 45 -3.47 -4.59 14.02
CA GLY A 45 -3.78 -4.76 15.44
C GLY A 45 -3.09 -5.92 16.16
N LEU A 46 -2.27 -6.70 15.46
CA LEU A 46 -1.37 -7.67 16.12
C LEU A 46 -0.32 -6.94 16.97
N LEU A 47 0.03 -7.51 18.12
CA LEU A 47 1.10 -7.00 19.00
C LEU A 47 2.41 -7.77 18.77
N ASP A 48 2.81 -7.90 17.51
CA ASP A 48 3.98 -8.66 17.09
C ASP A 48 4.84 -7.83 16.13
N LEU A 49 5.79 -7.08 16.70
CA LEU A 49 6.69 -6.24 15.92
C LEU A 49 7.61 -7.06 15.02
N GLU A 50 8.05 -8.24 15.46
CA GLU A 50 8.96 -9.08 14.68
C GLU A 50 8.27 -9.59 13.41
N LEU A 51 7.02 -10.05 13.52
CA LEU A 51 6.20 -10.43 12.38
C LEU A 51 6.03 -9.27 11.40
N TYR A 52 5.72 -8.07 11.90
CA TYR A 52 5.59 -6.89 11.05
C TYR A 52 6.89 -6.52 10.34
N LEU A 53 8.03 -6.52 11.05
CA LEU A 53 9.32 -6.22 10.43
C LEU A 53 9.69 -7.28 9.39
N ARG A 54 9.50 -8.56 9.70
CA ARG A 54 9.75 -9.65 8.75
C ARG A 54 8.90 -9.49 7.48
N VAL A 55 7.58 -9.37 7.62
CA VAL A 55 6.66 -9.37 6.47
C VAL A 55 6.64 -8.04 5.73
N ASN A 56 6.55 -6.91 6.44
CA ASN A 56 6.45 -5.62 5.76
C ASN A 56 7.81 -5.13 5.24
N VAL A 57 8.92 -5.44 5.92
CA VAL A 57 10.25 -4.90 5.54
C VAL A 57 11.08 -5.93 4.79
N GLU A 58 11.38 -7.07 5.42
CA GLU A 58 12.33 -8.03 4.85
C GLU A 58 11.76 -8.78 3.63
N GLU A 59 10.51 -9.21 3.68
CA GLU A 59 9.86 -9.83 2.52
C GLU A 59 9.67 -8.84 1.35
N THR A 60 9.37 -7.58 1.65
CA THR A 60 9.32 -6.50 0.64
C THR A 60 10.70 -6.29 0.01
N ARG A 61 11.77 -6.30 0.80
CA ARG A 61 13.16 -6.21 0.31
C ARG A 61 13.46 -7.35 -0.65
N ASN A 62 13.13 -8.59 -0.28
CA ASN A 62 13.33 -9.75 -1.13
C ASN A 62 12.63 -9.58 -2.48
N LEU A 63 11.37 -9.15 -2.49
CA LEU A 63 10.63 -8.92 -3.72
C LEU A 63 11.24 -7.83 -4.58
N LEU A 64 11.63 -6.68 -4.00
CA LEU A 64 12.25 -5.59 -4.73
C LEU A 64 13.53 -6.04 -5.44
N GLU A 65 14.45 -6.65 -4.69
CA GLU A 65 15.74 -7.10 -5.21
C GLU A 65 15.58 -8.18 -6.29
N SER A 66 14.66 -9.13 -6.10
CA SER A 66 14.35 -10.16 -7.10
C SER A 66 13.68 -9.58 -8.34
N ALA A 67 12.77 -8.62 -8.16
CA ALA A 67 12.04 -7.98 -9.26
C ALA A 67 12.98 -7.18 -10.17
N GLU A 68 13.84 -6.35 -9.58
CA GLU A 68 14.85 -5.59 -10.32
C GLU A 68 15.80 -6.54 -11.07
N LYS A 69 16.35 -7.54 -10.36
CA LYS A 69 17.28 -8.53 -10.94
C LYS A 69 16.69 -9.27 -12.14
N LEU A 70 15.40 -9.58 -12.12
CA LEU A 70 14.73 -10.36 -13.17
C LEU A 70 14.15 -9.50 -14.30
N GLY A 71 14.27 -8.17 -14.22
CA GLY A 71 13.81 -7.25 -15.25
C GLY A 71 12.31 -6.97 -15.21
N VAL A 72 11.69 -7.04 -14.03
CA VAL A 72 10.39 -6.38 -13.80
C VAL A 72 10.58 -4.89 -14.02
N LYS A 73 9.57 -4.20 -14.55
CA LYS A 73 9.70 -2.78 -14.94
C LYS A 73 9.16 -1.83 -13.88
N ALA A 74 8.09 -2.25 -13.20
CA ALA A 74 7.37 -1.43 -12.26
C ALA A 74 6.99 -2.19 -10.98
N PHE A 75 7.06 -1.50 -9.84
CA PHE A 75 6.66 -2.02 -8.54
C PHE A 75 5.73 -1.02 -7.84
N VAL A 76 4.49 -1.43 -7.58
CA VAL A 76 3.50 -0.61 -6.87
C VAL A 76 3.27 -1.22 -5.50
N TYR A 77 3.61 -0.48 -4.45
CA TYR A 77 3.48 -0.92 -3.07
C TYR A 77 2.24 -0.35 -2.39
N THR A 78 1.48 -1.18 -1.68
CA THR A 78 0.43 -0.72 -0.78
C THR A 78 0.99 -0.41 0.61
N SER A 79 1.25 0.86 0.85
CA SER A 79 1.60 1.43 2.15
C SER A 79 0.33 1.77 2.94
N SER A 80 0.36 2.82 3.78
CA SER A 80 -0.78 3.30 4.56
C SER A 80 -0.67 4.79 4.81
N ALA A 81 -1.79 5.51 4.91
CA ALA A 81 -1.81 6.91 5.35
C ALA A 81 -1.27 7.07 6.78
N SER A 82 -1.28 6.02 7.61
CA SER A 82 -0.79 6.10 8.99
C SER A 82 0.73 6.30 9.12
N VAL A 83 1.49 6.12 8.03
CA VAL A 83 2.96 6.25 8.03
C VAL A 83 3.45 7.67 8.27
N ILE A 84 2.58 8.68 8.12
CA ILE A 84 2.87 10.10 8.41
C ILE A 84 2.25 10.60 9.72
N HIS A 85 1.53 9.73 10.44
CA HIS A 85 0.89 10.09 11.70
C HIS A 85 1.85 9.83 12.87
N ASP A 86 1.81 10.66 13.91
CA ASP A 86 2.61 10.50 15.14
C ASP A 86 1.83 9.85 16.29
N ALA A 87 0.57 9.45 16.04
CA ALA A 87 -0.37 8.95 17.04
C ALA A 87 -0.76 9.96 18.14
N VAL A 88 -0.51 11.26 17.91
CA VAL A 88 -0.78 12.34 18.87
C VAL A 88 -1.53 13.50 18.23
N SER A 89 -1.10 13.93 17.05
CA SER A 89 -1.52 15.15 16.37
C SER A 89 -2.55 14.85 15.29
N ASP A 90 -3.55 15.74 15.15
CA ASP A 90 -4.52 15.64 14.07
C ASP A 90 -3.84 15.84 12.69
N LEU A 91 -4.15 14.97 11.72
CA LEU A 91 -3.81 15.19 10.31
C LEU A 91 -5.01 15.85 9.62
N ILE A 92 -4.84 17.09 9.15
CA ILE A 92 -5.88 17.89 8.50
C ILE A 92 -5.35 18.35 7.15
N GLU A 93 -6.01 17.94 6.06
CA GLU A 93 -5.67 18.33 4.68
C GLU A 93 -4.17 18.16 4.37
N VAL A 94 -3.60 17.04 4.80
CA VAL A 94 -2.17 16.74 4.65
C VAL A 94 -1.88 16.17 3.27
N ASP A 95 -0.68 16.42 2.78
CA ASP A 95 -0.18 15.91 1.51
C ASP A 95 1.10 15.06 1.71
N GLU A 96 1.69 14.60 0.60
CA GLU A 96 2.87 13.73 0.62
C GLU A 96 4.17 14.46 0.99
N SER A 97 4.13 15.78 1.23
CA SER A 97 5.25 16.50 1.82
C SER A 97 5.45 16.20 3.31
N TYR A 98 4.45 15.62 3.97
CA TYR A 98 4.54 15.19 5.36
C TYR A 98 5.58 14.07 5.53
N PRO A 99 6.47 14.17 6.54
CA PRO A 99 7.53 13.19 6.73
C PRO A 99 6.96 11.86 7.23
N LEU A 100 7.62 10.77 6.82
CA LEU A 100 7.42 9.47 7.45
C LEU A 100 7.77 9.56 8.95
N VAL A 101 6.95 8.93 9.78
CA VAL A 101 7.14 8.89 11.24
C VAL A 101 7.50 7.47 11.67
N PHE A 102 8.57 7.36 12.45
CA PHE A 102 9.11 6.09 12.94
C PHE A 102 9.07 6.04 14.47
N LEU A 103 9.38 4.87 15.04
CA LEU A 103 9.69 4.77 16.48
C LEU A 103 10.87 5.69 16.85
N PRO A 104 10.86 6.30 18.04
CA PRO A 104 9.87 6.14 19.12
C PRO A 104 8.66 7.08 19.02
N THR A 105 8.61 7.98 18.03
CA THR A 105 7.54 8.97 17.87
C THR A 105 6.23 8.31 17.48
N GLN A 106 6.23 7.49 16.43
CA GLN A 106 5.10 6.66 16.05
C GLN A 106 5.03 5.44 16.97
N LYS A 107 4.03 5.38 17.85
CA LYS A 107 3.87 4.33 18.86
C LYS A 107 3.20 3.06 18.33
N GLU A 108 2.55 3.15 17.17
CA GLU A 108 1.83 2.04 16.55
C GLU A 108 2.79 1.23 15.66
N ILE A 109 3.02 -0.03 16.02
CA ILE A 109 4.06 -0.88 15.43
C ILE A 109 3.79 -1.25 13.97
N TYR A 110 2.53 -1.37 13.55
CA TYR A 110 2.19 -1.59 12.14
C TYR A 110 2.60 -0.37 11.31
N SER A 111 2.21 0.83 11.75
CA SER A 111 2.50 2.10 11.07
C SER A 111 4.00 2.33 10.95
N HIS A 112 4.77 2.00 12.00
CA HIS A 112 6.23 2.02 11.95
C HIS A 112 6.79 1.07 10.89
N SER A 113 6.34 -0.19 10.86
CA SER A 113 6.82 -1.17 9.87
C SER A 113 6.43 -0.79 8.43
N LYS A 114 5.24 -0.21 8.23
CA LYS A 114 4.80 0.31 6.94
C LYS A 114 5.62 1.52 6.50
N ALA A 115 6.00 2.41 7.41
CA ALA A 115 6.88 3.54 7.12
C ALA A 115 8.28 3.06 6.69
N LEU A 116 8.85 2.04 7.35
CA LEU A 116 10.14 1.45 6.95
C LEU A 116 10.07 0.84 5.55
N ALA A 117 8.98 0.12 5.24
CA ALA A 117 8.77 -0.48 3.93
C ALA A 117 8.51 0.55 2.83
N ASP A 118 7.75 1.61 3.13
CA ASP A 118 7.50 2.75 2.24
C ASP A 118 8.83 3.40 1.85
N GLU A 119 9.65 3.76 2.85
CA GLU A 119 10.96 4.35 2.64
C GLU A 119 11.87 3.44 1.79
N LEU A 120 11.87 2.13 2.11
CA LEU A 120 12.63 1.13 1.38
C LEU A 120 12.23 1.08 -0.10
N VAL A 121 10.92 1.03 -0.39
CA VAL A 121 10.41 0.97 -1.77
C VAL A 121 10.78 2.21 -2.56
N LEU A 122 10.62 3.40 -1.98
CA LEU A 122 10.94 4.66 -2.65
C LEU A 122 12.46 4.78 -2.92
N LYS A 123 13.30 4.37 -1.96
CA LYS A 123 14.76 4.34 -2.13
C LYS A 123 15.24 3.31 -3.15
N HIS A 124 14.48 2.25 -3.40
CA HIS A 124 14.81 1.22 -4.39
C HIS A 124 14.40 1.61 -5.82
N ASN A 125 13.82 2.80 -6.03
CA ASN A 125 13.56 3.32 -7.36
C ASN A 125 14.86 3.48 -8.14
N ASN A 126 15.01 2.78 -9.25
CA ASN A 126 16.24 2.77 -10.05
C ASN A 126 15.97 2.97 -11.55
N PRO A 127 15.61 4.20 -11.98
CA PRO A 127 15.32 4.50 -13.39
C PRO A 127 16.50 4.22 -14.33
N ALA A 128 17.74 4.35 -13.85
CA ALA A 128 18.95 4.09 -14.63
C ALA A 128 19.07 2.61 -15.05
N HIS A 129 18.48 1.70 -14.26
CA HIS A 129 18.43 0.26 -14.54
C HIS A 129 17.05 -0.20 -15.03
N GLY A 130 16.13 0.72 -15.31
CA GLY A 130 14.79 0.39 -15.80
C GLY A 130 13.87 -0.23 -14.75
N PHE A 131 14.10 0.03 -13.46
CA PHE A 131 13.23 -0.43 -12.39
C PHE A 131 12.58 0.76 -11.69
N LEU A 132 11.25 0.91 -11.85
CA LEU A 132 10.52 2.05 -11.31
C LEU A 132 9.60 1.63 -10.16
N THR A 133 9.60 2.37 -9.07
CA THR A 133 8.77 2.06 -7.89
C THR A 133 7.84 3.21 -7.51
N THR A 134 6.73 2.92 -6.83
CA THR A 134 5.86 3.94 -6.23
C THR A 134 5.11 3.35 -5.04
N SER A 135 4.69 4.23 -4.11
CA SER A 135 3.97 3.85 -2.90
C SER A 135 2.56 4.45 -2.90
N ILE A 136 1.56 3.63 -2.58
CA ILE A 136 0.16 4.05 -2.45
C ILE A 136 -0.22 3.99 -0.97
N ARG A 137 -0.63 5.13 -0.40
CA ARG A 137 -0.94 5.32 1.03
C ARG A 137 -2.45 5.52 1.24
N PRO A 138 -3.25 4.44 1.22
CA PRO A 138 -4.68 4.55 1.51
C PRO A 138 -4.94 4.80 3.01
N SER A 139 -6.07 5.43 3.29
CA SER A 139 -6.69 5.46 4.62
C SER A 139 -7.45 4.15 4.88
N SER A 140 -8.42 4.13 5.80
CA SER A 140 -9.11 2.87 6.14
C SER A 140 -9.90 2.32 4.95
N ILE A 141 -9.54 1.13 4.49
CA ILE A 141 -10.10 0.53 3.27
C ILE A 141 -11.45 -0.13 3.59
N PHE A 142 -12.47 0.12 2.77
CA PHE A 142 -13.77 -0.56 2.85
C PHE A 142 -14.29 -0.96 1.46
N GLY A 143 -15.24 -1.89 1.43
CA GLY A 143 -15.92 -2.30 0.21
C GLY A 143 -16.07 -3.81 0.08
N GLU A 144 -16.17 -4.28 -1.15
CA GLU A 144 -16.44 -5.69 -1.44
C GLU A 144 -15.28 -6.59 -1.01
N ASN A 145 -15.62 -7.72 -0.40
CA ASN A 145 -14.66 -8.70 0.15
C ASN A 145 -13.75 -8.15 1.27
N ASP A 146 -14.17 -7.10 1.98
CA ASP A 146 -13.52 -6.71 3.23
C ASP A 146 -13.40 -7.94 4.16
N PRO A 147 -12.18 -8.32 4.57
CA PRO A 147 -11.91 -9.52 5.34
C PRO A 147 -12.56 -9.53 6.74
N GLY A 148 -13.12 -8.40 7.20
CA GLY A 148 -14.02 -8.44 8.33
C GLY A 148 -14.21 -7.13 9.08
N SER A 149 -13.69 -5.99 8.62
CA SER A 149 -13.77 -4.74 9.39
C SER A 149 -15.22 -4.25 9.46
N VAL A 150 -15.84 -3.95 8.33
CA VAL A 150 -17.24 -3.52 8.23
C VAL A 150 -18.19 -4.58 8.78
N LYS A 151 -17.93 -5.86 8.49
CA LYS A 151 -18.72 -6.97 9.04
C LYS A 151 -18.66 -7.01 10.57
N SER A 152 -17.46 -6.90 11.15
CA SER A 152 -17.26 -6.89 12.61
C SER A 152 -17.92 -5.68 13.25
N PHE A 153 -17.85 -4.50 12.62
CA PHE A 153 -18.58 -3.31 13.06
C PHE A 153 -20.10 -3.57 13.06
N ALA A 154 -20.66 -4.04 11.95
CA ALA A 154 -22.09 -4.33 11.83
C ALA A 154 -22.56 -5.38 12.85
N GLU A 155 -21.81 -6.45 13.07
CA GLU A 155 -22.13 -7.48 14.07
C GLU A 155 -22.07 -6.93 15.50
N LYS A 156 -21.07 -6.10 15.82
CA LYS A 156 -20.98 -5.43 17.13
C LYS A 156 -22.11 -4.42 17.32
N ALA A 157 -22.49 -3.68 16.28
CA ALA A 157 -23.61 -2.74 16.31
C ALA A 157 -24.93 -3.48 16.59
N ALA A 158 -25.20 -4.56 15.85
CA ALA A 158 -26.39 -5.40 16.03
C ALA A 158 -26.45 -6.04 17.43
N ALA A 159 -25.30 -6.39 18.00
CA ALA A 159 -25.18 -6.87 19.37
C ALA A 159 -25.25 -5.76 20.44
N GLY A 160 -25.46 -4.50 20.05
CA GLY A 160 -25.49 -3.34 20.94
C GLY A 160 -24.17 -3.09 21.65
N LYS A 161 -23.03 -3.46 21.07
CA LYS A 161 -21.69 -3.30 21.67
C LYS A 161 -20.99 -2.00 21.28
N LEU A 162 -21.49 -1.27 20.28
CA LEU A 162 -20.99 0.05 19.88
C LEU A 162 -21.71 1.18 20.64
N LYS A 163 -21.57 1.20 21.98
CA LYS A 163 -22.25 2.19 22.85
C LYS A 163 -21.39 3.40 23.22
N PHE A 164 -20.14 3.41 22.82
CA PHE A 164 -19.16 4.41 23.24
C PHE A 164 -18.71 5.22 22.04
N GLN A 165 -18.88 6.52 22.14
CA GLN A 165 -18.34 7.50 21.19
C GLN A 165 -17.09 8.12 21.81
N ILE A 166 -16.02 8.23 21.03
CA ILE A 166 -14.80 8.93 21.45
C ILE A 166 -14.99 10.42 21.20
N ARG A 167 -14.66 11.24 22.22
CA ARG A 167 -14.75 12.71 22.18
C ARG A 167 -16.18 13.17 21.81
N ASN A 168 -16.30 14.20 20.97
CA ASN A 168 -17.57 14.86 20.62
C ASN A 168 -18.22 14.28 19.36
N GLY A 169 -17.67 13.22 18.77
CA GLY A 169 -18.20 12.55 17.58
C GLY A 169 -17.97 13.29 16.26
N LYS A 170 -17.32 14.46 16.29
CA LYS A 170 -17.08 15.31 15.12
C LYS A 170 -15.69 15.09 14.49
N ASN A 171 -14.98 14.05 14.90
CA ASN A 171 -13.70 13.71 14.32
C ASN A 171 -13.92 13.23 12.89
N LEU A 172 -13.47 14.02 11.92
CA LEU A 172 -13.47 13.65 10.51
C LEU A 172 -12.43 12.55 10.28
N PHE A 173 -12.72 11.67 9.35
CA PHE A 173 -11.87 10.54 9.01
C PHE A 173 -12.04 10.15 7.55
N ASP A 174 -10.95 9.72 6.93
CA ASP A 174 -10.97 9.23 5.56
C ASP A 174 -11.16 7.72 5.49
N PHE A 175 -12.14 7.31 4.70
CA PHE A 175 -12.34 5.92 4.33
C PHE A 175 -12.11 5.79 2.83
N THR A 176 -11.24 4.87 2.42
CA THR A 176 -10.89 4.67 1.01
C THR A 176 -11.69 3.49 0.46
N TYR A 177 -12.55 3.72 -0.54
CA TYR A 177 -13.28 2.62 -1.18
C TYR A 177 -12.31 1.74 -1.97
N VAL A 178 -12.41 0.42 -1.83
CA VAL A 178 -11.50 -0.54 -2.47
C VAL A 178 -11.45 -0.39 -3.99
N GLY A 179 -12.56 -0.03 -4.62
CA GLY A 179 -12.59 0.23 -6.07
C GLY A 179 -11.73 1.44 -6.47
N ASN A 180 -11.76 2.51 -5.69
CA ASN A 180 -10.93 3.71 -5.91
C ASN A 180 -9.45 3.38 -5.68
N LEU A 181 -9.16 2.61 -4.62
CA LEU A 181 -7.80 2.18 -4.33
C LEU A 181 -7.21 1.33 -5.46
N VAL A 182 -7.96 0.35 -5.97
CA VAL A 182 -7.54 -0.48 -7.11
C VAL A 182 -7.34 0.37 -8.35
N HIS A 183 -8.20 1.37 -8.58
CA HIS A 183 -8.03 2.29 -9.69
C HIS A 183 -6.73 3.09 -9.59
N ALA A 184 -6.39 3.61 -8.41
CA ALA A 184 -5.13 4.30 -8.16
C ALA A 184 -3.91 3.41 -8.43
N HIS A 185 -3.93 2.14 -7.97
CA HIS A 185 -2.87 1.18 -8.26
C HIS A 185 -2.68 0.97 -9.77
N ILE A 186 -3.78 0.77 -10.51
CA ILE A 186 -3.74 0.56 -11.95
C ILE A 186 -3.17 1.79 -12.68
N LEU A 187 -3.60 3.00 -12.30
CA LEU A 187 -3.10 4.24 -12.89
C LEU A 187 -1.60 4.41 -12.63
N ALA A 188 -1.15 4.16 -11.40
CA ALA A 188 0.25 4.20 -11.04
C ALA A 188 1.08 3.22 -11.90
N ALA A 189 0.65 1.96 -12.00
CA ALA A 189 1.30 0.96 -12.83
C ALA A 189 1.35 1.36 -14.32
N GLN A 190 0.25 1.86 -14.87
CA GLN A 190 0.19 2.32 -16.26
C GLN A 190 1.17 3.46 -16.51
N LYS A 191 1.26 4.42 -15.59
CA LYS A 191 2.16 5.56 -15.70
C LYS A 191 3.62 5.14 -15.59
N LEU A 192 3.97 4.26 -14.66
CA LEU A 192 5.31 3.70 -14.53
C LEU A 192 5.72 2.95 -15.80
N LEU A 193 4.85 2.10 -16.36
CA LEU A 193 5.16 1.37 -17.61
C LEU A 193 5.34 2.31 -18.81
N LEU A 194 4.51 3.36 -18.90
CA LEU A 194 4.62 4.36 -19.94
C LEU A 194 5.93 5.14 -19.83
N GLN A 195 6.33 5.54 -18.62
CA GLN A 195 7.60 6.20 -18.35
C GLN A 195 8.79 5.28 -18.64
N HIS A 196 8.72 4.01 -18.25
CA HIS A 196 9.74 3.03 -18.62
C HIS A 196 9.89 2.90 -20.14
N ALA A 197 8.79 2.88 -20.89
CA ALA A 197 8.82 2.78 -22.35
C ALA A 197 9.26 4.09 -23.03
N THR A 198 9.04 5.24 -22.39
CA THR A 198 9.38 6.55 -22.93
C THR A 198 9.91 7.47 -21.82
N PRO A 199 11.19 7.32 -21.41
CA PRO A 199 11.74 8.06 -20.27
C PRO A 199 11.69 9.59 -20.44
N SER A 200 11.73 10.09 -21.69
CA SER A 200 11.64 11.51 -22.02
C SER A 200 10.22 12.09 -21.95
N LEU A 201 9.21 11.27 -21.63
CA LEU A 201 7.81 11.72 -21.57
C LEU A 201 7.55 12.63 -20.36
N ILE A 202 8.17 12.35 -19.22
CA ILE A 202 8.03 13.19 -18.02
C ILE A 202 9.00 14.37 -18.18
N LYS A 203 8.48 15.52 -18.61
CA LYS A 203 9.22 16.78 -18.66
C LYS A 203 8.99 17.66 -17.43
N ASP A 204 7.84 17.44 -16.79
CA ASP A 204 7.42 18.14 -15.61
C ASP A 204 7.58 17.20 -14.40
N GLU A 205 8.51 17.53 -13.51
CA GLU A 205 8.78 16.74 -12.29
C GLU A 205 7.54 16.65 -11.39
N SER A 206 6.60 17.61 -11.45
CA SER A 206 5.35 17.54 -10.69
C SER A 206 4.40 16.42 -11.17
N MET A 207 4.63 15.91 -12.37
CA MET A 207 3.84 14.82 -12.97
C MET A 207 4.52 13.45 -12.85
N ARG A 208 5.62 13.40 -12.10
CA ARG A 208 6.42 12.18 -11.87
C ARG A 208 5.69 11.22 -10.94
N VAL A 209 5.78 9.92 -11.23
CA VAL A 209 5.19 8.86 -10.39
C VAL A 209 6.26 7.94 -9.81
N ASP A 210 7.35 7.69 -10.53
CA ASP A 210 8.44 6.86 -10.03
C ASP A 210 9.16 7.54 -8.85
N GLY A 211 9.46 6.77 -7.82
CA GLY A 211 10.06 7.26 -6.58
C GLY A 211 9.14 8.19 -5.77
N GLN A 212 7.85 8.31 -6.13
CA GLN A 212 6.87 9.11 -5.39
C GLN A 212 5.91 8.22 -4.60
N ALA A 213 5.29 8.81 -3.58
CA ALA A 213 4.18 8.24 -2.85
C ALA A 213 2.91 9.05 -3.10
N PHE A 214 1.74 8.44 -2.89
CA PHE A 214 0.44 9.07 -3.08
C PHE A 214 -0.53 8.70 -1.96
N LEU A 215 -1.07 9.69 -1.26
CA LEU A 215 -2.21 9.55 -0.36
C LEU A 215 -3.47 9.35 -1.19
N ILE A 216 -4.22 8.29 -0.91
CA ILE A 216 -5.45 7.98 -1.66
C ILE A 216 -6.65 8.05 -0.73
N THR A 217 -7.45 9.09 -0.91
CA THR A 217 -8.74 9.32 -0.25
C THR A 217 -9.88 9.23 -1.27
N ASN A 218 -11.13 9.31 -0.79
CA ASN A 218 -12.30 9.46 -1.67
C ASN A 218 -12.68 10.93 -1.89
N ASP A 219 -11.90 11.89 -1.39
CA ASP A 219 -12.26 13.32 -1.33
C ASP A 219 -13.56 13.57 -0.54
N GLU A 220 -13.83 12.71 0.46
CA GLU A 220 -15.03 12.72 1.29
C GLU A 220 -14.64 12.64 2.77
N HIS A 221 -14.54 13.79 3.42
CA HIS A 221 -14.31 13.87 4.86
C HIS A 221 -15.62 13.63 5.62
N ILE A 222 -15.77 12.45 6.20
CA ILE A 222 -16.97 12.07 6.95
C ILE A 222 -16.67 11.97 8.44
N PRO A 223 -17.59 12.36 9.33
CA PRO A 223 -17.45 12.06 10.75
C PRO A 223 -17.32 10.54 10.94
N PHE A 224 -16.29 10.11 11.67
CA PHE A 224 -16.01 8.68 11.90
C PHE A 224 -17.25 7.92 12.40
N TRP A 225 -18.03 8.55 13.28
CA TRP A 225 -19.22 7.95 13.91
C TRP A 225 -20.48 7.98 13.05
N GLU A 226 -20.46 8.68 11.90
CA GLU A 226 -21.51 8.55 10.88
C GLU A 226 -21.26 7.33 9.98
N PHE A 227 -19.99 6.94 9.82
CA PHE A 227 -19.61 5.73 9.08
C PHE A 227 -19.67 4.45 9.93
N ALA A 228 -19.24 4.53 11.19
CA ALA A 228 -18.98 3.39 12.09
C ALA A 228 -20.23 2.78 12.77
#